data_AF-A0A6M1NZ44-F1
#
_entry.id   AF-A0A6M1NZ44-F1
#
_cell.length_a   1.000
_cell.length_b   1.000
_cell.length_c   1.000
_cell.angle_alpha   90.00
_cell.angle_beta   90.00
_cell.angle_gamma   90.00
#
_symmetry.space_group_name_H-M   'P 1'
#
loop_
_entity.id
_entity.type
_entity.pdbx_description
1 polymer ?
#
loop_
_entity_poly.entity_id
_entity_poly.type
_entity_poly.pdbx_seq_one_letter_code
_entity_poly.pdbx_strand_id
1 'polypeptide(L)' 'MWQKSYVLTFSAVQFQFFLEEIRAKVGNEEFLSFPDDEERMFLPTPALEILFTFTKEEWYNFTSALEEANYMREVYQLLH' A
#
# COMPACT_ATOMS: atom_id res chain seq x y z
N MET A 1 -5.46 5.17 -5.50
CA MET A 1 -5.34 5.32 -4.02
C MET A 1 -4.65 6.63 -3.70
N TRP A 2 -4.97 7.24 -2.57
CA TRP A 2 -4.37 8.50 -2.14
C TRP A 2 -3.44 8.28 -0.95
N GLN A 3 -2.19 8.76 -1.04
CA GLN A 3 -1.23 8.79 0.08
C GLN A 3 -0.69 10.20 0.22
N LYS A 4 -1.31 11.01 1.11
CA LYS A 4 -1.01 12.40 1.51
C LYS A 4 -0.73 13.44 0.41
N SER A 5 0.20 13.17 -0.49
CA SER A 5 0.67 14.05 -1.56
C SER A 5 0.64 13.40 -2.96
N TYR A 6 0.40 12.09 -3.06
CA TYR A 6 0.44 11.35 -4.34
C TYR A 6 -0.84 10.57 -4.61
N VAL A 7 -1.35 10.69 -5.85
CA VAL A 7 -2.37 9.79 -6.40
C VAL A 7 -1.65 8.65 -7.12
N LEU A 8 -1.92 7.42 -6.71
CA LEU A 8 -1.51 6.24 -7.45
C LEU A 8 -2.63 5.78 -8.38
N THR A 9 -2.32 5.72 -9.67
CA THR A 9 -3.18 5.22 -10.74
C THR A 9 -2.62 3.92 -11.29
N PHE A 10 -3.47 2.91 -11.44
CA PHE A 10 -3.08 1.58 -11.91
C PHE A 10 -4.03 1.10 -13.00
N SER A 11 -3.51 0.35 -13.98
CA SER A 11 -4.32 -0.61 -14.72
C SER A 11 -4.71 -1.79 -13.81
N ALA A 12 -5.71 -2.59 -14.19
CA ALA A 12 -6.15 -3.74 -13.40
C ALA A 12 -5.00 -4.75 -13.13
N VAL A 13 -4.12 -4.95 -14.12
CA VAL A 13 -2.96 -5.84 -14.00
C VAL A 13 -1.89 -5.23 -13.10
N GLN A 14 -1.61 -3.94 -13.24
CA GLN A 14 -0.65 -3.25 -12.36
C GLN A 14 -1.12 -3.24 -10.90
N PHE A 15 -2.42 -3.09 -10.67
CA PHE A 15 -3.01 -3.18 -9.34
C PHE A 15 -2.80 -4.57 -8.72
N GLN A 16 -2.97 -5.63 -9.51
CA GLN A 16 -2.77 -7.00 -9.04
C GLN A 16 -1.33 -7.24 -8.59
N PHE A 17 -0.35 -6.90 -9.42
CA PHE A 17 1.06 -7.04 -9.07
C PHE A 17 1.42 -6.18 -7.84
N PHE A 18 0.91 -4.94 -7.79
CA PHE A 18 1.13 -4.08 -6.64
C PHE A 18 0.56 -4.71 -5.35
N LEU A 19 -0.66 -5.24 -5.39
CA LEU A 19 -1.29 -5.90 -4.25
C LEU A 19 -0.48 -7.11 -3.76
N GLU A 20 0.03 -7.94 -4.68
CA GLU A 20 0.87 -9.10 -4.35
C GLU A 20 2.17 -8.69 -3.65
N GLU A 21 2.84 -7.64 -4.14
CA GLU A 21 4.03 -7.07 -3.50
C GLU A 21 3.73 -6.53 -2.09
N ILE A 22 2.58 -5.85 -1.92
CA ILE A 22 2.16 -5.37 -0.60
C ILE A 22 1.87 -6.54 0.35
N ARG A 23 1.13 -7.57 -0.11
CA ARG A 23 0.81 -8.75 0.71
C ARG A 23 2.06 -9.49 1.19
N ALA A 24 3.12 -9.56 0.37
CA ALA A 24 4.39 -10.16 0.78
C ALA A 24 5.10 -9.36 1.90
N LYS A 25 4.85 -8.05 1.98
CA LYS A 25 5.38 -7.18 3.03
C LYS A 25 4.54 -7.19 4.31
N VAL A 26 3.25 -7.45 4.21
CA VAL A 26 2.36 -7.51 5.38
C VAL A 26 2.85 -8.59 6.36
N GLY A 27 3.08 -8.21 7.61
CA GLY A 27 3.63 -9.06 8.67
C GLY A 27 5.16 -9.16 8.70
N ASN A 28 5.86 -8.57 7.73
CA ASN A 28 7.32 -8.48 7.65
C ASN A 28 7.80 -7.01 7.63
N GLU A 29 7.01 -6.09 8.15
CA GLU A 29 7.31 -4.66 8.12
C GLU A 29 8.40 -4.30 9.13
N GLU A 30 9.40 -3.56 8.67
CA GLU A 30 10.39 -2.93 9.54
C GLU A 30 10.00 -1.48 9.78
N PHE A 31 9.74 -1.16 11.05
CA PHE A 31 9.51 0.21 11.51
C PHE A 31 10.77 0.75 12.17
N LEU A 32 11.20 1.93 11.74
CA LEU A 32 12.34 2.65 12.33
C LEU A 32 11.83 3.87 13.08
N SER A 33 12.41 4.14 14.25
CA SER A 33 12.11 5.33 15.04
C SER A 33 12.73 6.56 14.39
N PHE A 34 11.94 7.62 14.24
CA PHE A 34 12.39 8.91 13.75
C PHE A 34 12.61 9.91 14.90
N PRO A 35 13.34 11.02 14.66
CA PRO A 35 13.61 12.04 15.69
C PRO A 35 12.39 12.76 16.26
N ASP A 36 11.20 12.55 15.68
CA ASP A 36 9.93 13.09 16.14
C ASP A 36 9.10 12.07 16.96
N ASP A 37 9.76 11.04 17.48
CA ASP A 37 9.20 9.95 18.30
C ASP A 37 8.14 9.09 17.58
N GLU A 38 8.03 9.24 16.26
CA GLU A 38 7.16 8.43 15.41
C GLU A 38 7.93 7.26 14.77
N GLU A 39 7.30 6.09 14.74
CA GLU A 39 7.82 4.92 14.04
C GLU A 39 7.28 4.87 12.60
N ARG A 40 8.18 4.72 11.63
CA ARG A 40 7.81 4.69 10.21
C ARG A 40 8.42 3.51 9.49
N MET A 41 7.63 2.91 8.62
CA MET A 41 8.12 1.93 7.65
C MET A 41 8.32 2.58 6.28
N PHE A 42 9.17 1.95 5.48
CA PHE A 42 9.47 2.39 4.12
C PHE A 42 8.97 1.37 3.10
N LEU A 43 8.28 1.88 2.09
CA LEU A 43 7.86 1.12 0.92
C LEU A 43 8.59 1.68 -0.30
N PRO A 44 9.64 0.99 -0.80
CA PRO A 44 10.34 1.41 -2.00
C PRO A 44 9.43 1.32 -3.21
N THR A 45 9.56 2.28 -4.13
CA THR A 45 8.86 2.24 -5.42
C THR A 45 9.85 1.95 -6.55
N PRO A 46 9.38 1.53 -7.73
CA PRO A 46 10.25 1.39 -8.90
C PRO A 46 10.94 2.69 -9.33
N ALA A 47 10.40 3.86 -8.94
CA ALA A 47 11.06 5.13 -9.12
C ALA A 47 12.00 5.37 -7.93
N LEU A 48 13.31 5.30 -8.16
CA LEU A 48 14.34 5.43 -7.10
C LEU A 48 14.26 6.74 -6.31
N GLU A 49 13.69 7.78 -6.90
CA GLU A 49 13.50 9.09 -6.27
C GLU A 49 12.26 9.15 -5.36
N ILE A 50 11.39 8.14 -5.42
CA ILE A 50 10.13 8.10 -4.67
C ILE A 50 10.16 6.94 -3.68
N LEU A 51 10.10 7.30 -2.41
CA LEU A 51 9.98 6.38 -1.28
C LEU A 51 8.71 6.72 -0.51
N PHE A 52 7.82 5.75 -0.34
CA PHE A 52 6.65 5.96 0.52
C PHE A 52 6.99 5.62 1.95
N THR A 53 6.52 6.47 2.86
CA THR A 53 6.68 6.31 4.30
C THR A 53 5.30 6.24 4.93
N PHE A 54 5.15 5.32 5.88
CA PHE A 54 3.89 5.14 6.60
C PHE A 54 4.17 5.01 8.09
N THR A 55 3.38 5.67 8.92
CA THR A 55 3.25 5.24 10.31
C THR A 55 2.57 3.88 10.37
N LYS A 56 2.61 3.23 11.54
CA LYS A 56 1.94 1.93 11.72
C LYS A 56 0.44 1.98 11.42
N GLU A 57 -0.23 3.04 11.88
CA GLU A 57 -1.65 3.27 11.62
C GLU A 57 -1.91 3.49 10.12
N GLU A 58 -1.10 4.33 9.47
CA GLU A 58 -1.24 4.62 8.04
C GLU A 58 -1.03 3.37 7.18
N TRP A 59 -0.05 2.54 7.53
CA TRP A 59 0.20 1.28 6.85
C TRP A 59 -0.98 0.33 6.97
N TYR A 60 -1.50 0.13 8.19
CA TYR A 60 -2.65 -0.73 8.42
C TYR A 60 -3.89 -0.27 7.65
N ASN A 61 -4.17 1.04 7.67
CA ASN A 61 -5.28 1.63 6.93
C ASN A 61 -5.10 1.46 5.41
N PHE A 62 -3.87 1.66 4.93
CA PHE A 62 -3.53 1.51 3.52
C PHE A 62 -3.71 0.06 3.02
N THR A 63 -3.19 -0.92 3.75
CA THR A 63 -3.31 -2.33 3.37
C THR A 63 -4.74 -2.84 3.48
N SER A 64 -5.50 -2.38 4.48
CA SER A 64 -6.93 -2.72 4.61
C SER A 64 -7.75 -2.19 3.43
N ALA A 65 -7.52 -0.92 3.04
CA ALA A 65 -8.20 -0.33 1.90
C ALA A 65 -7.85 -1.02 0.56
N LEU A 66 -6.61 -1.51 0.43
CA LEU A 66 -6.18 -2.32 -0.72
C LEU A 66 -6.95 -3.64 -0.83
N GLU A 67 -7.11 -4.35 0.28
CA GLU A 67 -7.86 -5.60 0.33
C GLU A 67 -9.35 -5.38 0.04
N GLU A 68 -9.96 -4.34 0.62
CA GLU A 68 -11.34 -3.96 0.32
C GLU A 68 -11.54 -3.65 -1.17
N ALA A 69 -10.61 -2.90 -1.77
CA ALA A 69 -10.66 -2.60 -3.20
C ALA A 69 -10.54 -3.88 -4.07
N ASN A 70 -9.69 -4.83 -3.67
CA ASN A 70 -9.59 -6.12 -4.36
C ASN A 70 -10.89 -6.93 -4.23
N TYR A 71 -11.44 -7.02 -3.02
CA TYR A 71 -12.70 -7.72 -2.77
C TYR A 71 -13.85 -7.14 -3.61
N MET A 72 -13.97 -5.81 -3.68
CA MET A 72 -14.96 -5.16 -4.54
C MET A 72 -14.77 -5.49 -6.01
N ARG A 73 -13.53 -5.54 -6.50
CA ARG A 73 -13.25 -5.96 -7.88
C ARG A 73 -13.74 -7.38 -8.16
N GLU A 74 -13.47 -8.31 -7.25
CA GLU A 74 -13.89 -9.71 -7.38
C GLU A 74 -15.42 -9.85 -7.38
N VAL A 75 -16.12 -9.15 -6.48
CA VAL A 75 -17.60 -9.13 -6.46
C VAL A 75 -18.17 -8.62 -7.79
N TYR A 76 -17.62 -7.54 -8.35
CA TYR A 76 -18.07 -7.02 -9.64
C TYR A 76 -17.83 -8.00 -10.80
N GLN A 77 -16.74 -8.77 -10.75
CA GLN A 77 -16.44 -9.81 -11.75
C GLN A 77 -17.40 -11.01 -11.68
N LEU A 78 -17.96 -11.32 -10.51
CA LEU A 78 -18.93 -12.41 -10.34
C LEU A 78 -20.36 -12.03 -10.79
N LEU A 79 -20.67 -10.73 -10.85
CA LEU A 79 -21.96 -10.21 -11.28
C LEU A 79 -22.08 -10.03 -12.80
N HIS A 80 -21.00 -10.23 -13.54
CA HIS A 80 -20.93 -10.20 -15.01
C HIS A 80 -20.56 -11.57 -15.58
#